data_AF-A0A7M4DQL4-F1
#
_entry.id   AF-A0A7M4DQL4-F1
#
_cell.length_a   1.000
_cell.length_b   1.000
_cell.length_c   1.000
_cell.angle_alpha   90.00
_cell.angle_beta   90.00
_cell.angle_gamma   90.00
#
_symmetry.space_group_name_H-M   'P 1'
#
loop_
_entity.id
_entity.type
_entity.pdbx_description
1 polymer ?
#
loop_
_entity_poly.entity_id
_entity_poly.type
_entity_poly.pdbx_seq_one_letter_code
_entity_poly.pdbx_strand_id
1 'polypeptide(L)'
;MSANSTRRSDNSRRHVRNLTRVSSDRYGRYGPDVLTSDPHAGRRPRTVDTPAEPGLVVEDVETGWVGAVVRVEKSGGTHVVVLEDNRGRTRTFGLGAGFWVDGKPVRLVPYRKPQAPPTAQRTASGSLAVPGARARVARASRIWVEGRHDAELVEKVWGEDLRLEGVVVELLDGVDHLVEMLAEFGPGPGRRVGVLVDHLVRGSKESRIAAEAVRPHGAEHVLVVGHPYVDVWQAVRPARVGLDEWPHIPRGTDIKYGTLAALGWPAQDQADVARGWKRILGTVRDYRDLEPSLLGRVEELVDFVTAP
;
A
#
# COMPACT_ATOMS: atom_id res chain seq x y z
N MET A 1 62.30 42.93 -12.43
CA MET A 1 61.42 43.93 -13.09
C MET A 1 60.07 43.84 -12.39
N SER A 2 59.93 44.60 -11.29
CA SER A 2 59.04 45.78 -11.15
C SER A 2 57.60 45.39 -10.82
N ALA A 3 57.21 45.40 -9.53
CA ALA A 3 56.70 46.56 -8.75
C ALA A 3 55.18 46.76 -8.99
N ASN A 4 54.29 46.38 -8.08
CA ASN A 4 53.88 47.04 -6.83
C ASN A 4 53.54 48.54 -6.99
N SER A 5 52.26 48.90 -6.84
CA SER A 5 51.84 50.28 -6.55
C SER A 5 50.52 50.31 -5.77
N THR A 6 50.67 50.48 -4.46
CA THR A 6 49.73 51.05 -3.50
C THR A 6 49.72 52.58 -3.61
N ARG A 7 48.56 53.24 -3.43
CA ARG A 7 48.35 54.57 -2.79
C ARG A 7 46.83 54.83 -2.70
N ARG A 8 46.20 54.98 -1.53
CA ARG A 8 46.12 56.19 -0.64
C ARG A 8 45.73 57.44 -1.46
N SER A 9 44.70 58.23 -1.13
CA SER A 9 44.36 58.80 0.18
C SER A 9 43.10 59.71 0.11
N ASP A 10 42.38 59.80 1.23
CA ASP A 10 41.82 61.03 1.86
C ASP A 10 40.63 61.78 1.21
N ASN A 11 39.53 62.03 1.97
CA ASN A 11 39.25 63.34 2.58
C ASN A 11 37.84 63.45 3.23
N SER A 12 37.90 63.74 4.52
CA SER A 12 36.99 64.37 5.48
C SER A 12 35.93 65.41 5.01
N ARG A 13 34.93 65.63 5.89
CA ARG A 13 34.06 66.82 6.18
C ARG A 13 32.55 66.55 5.93
N ARG A 14 31.55 66.94 6.74
CA ARG A 14 31.44 67.83 7.93
C ARG A 14 29.96 67.76 8.47
N HIS A 15 29.76 68.14 9.75
CA HIS A 15 28.64 68.99 10.28
C HIS A 15 27.26 68.34 10.59
N VAL A 16 26.51 68.60 11.68
CA VAL A 16 26.62 69.40 12.94
C VAL A 16 25.63 68.80 13.98
N ARG A 17 25.91 68.97 15.28
CA ARG A 17 24.95 68.89 16.40
C ARG A 17 24.24 70.25 16.62
N ASN A 18 23.00 70.27 17.13
CA ASN A 18 22.42 71.33 17.99
C ASN A 18 21.09 70.79 18.58
N LEU A 19 20.99 70.50 19.89
CA LEU A 19 20.69 71.38 21.05
C LEU A 19 19.19 71.76 21.23
N THR A 20 18.58 71.06 22.19
CA THR A 20 17.62 71.50 23.26
C THR A 20 16.57 72.59 23.00
N ARG A 21 15.32 72.26 23.37
CA ARG A 21 14.53 73.09 24.31
C ARG A 21 13.52 72.25 25.12
N VAL A 22 13.56 72.43 26.43
CA VAL A 22 12.65 71.92 27.47
C VAL A 22 11.61 72.99 27.78
N SER A 23 10.36 72.59 28.03
CA SER A 23 9.41 73.19 29.01
C SER A 23 8.02 72.56 28.83
N SER A 24 7.58 71.66 29.73
CA SER A 24 6.54 71.89 30.78
C SER A 24 5.18 72.31 30.20
N ASP A 25 4.08 71.59 30.41
CA ASP A 25 3.42 71.59 31.72
C ASP A 25 2.44 70.42 31.91
N ARG A 26 2.25 70.04 33.17
CA ARG A 26 1.48 68.90 33.67
C ARG A 26 0.04 69.30 34.04
N TYR A 27 -0.79 68.26 34.15
CA TYR A 27 -2.07 68.16 34.89
C TYR A 27 -3.39 68.33 34.11
N GLY A 28 -3.75 67.29 33.35
CA GLY A 28 -5.15 66.93 33.11
C GLY A 28 -5.72 66.20 34.33
N ARG A 29 -6.72 66.80 34.98
CA ARG A 29 -7.34 66.33 36.22
C ARG A 29 -8.84 66.11 36.01
N TYR A 30 -9.22 65.13 35.20
CA TYR A 30 -10.49 64.39 35.27
C TYR A 30 -10.29 63.05 34.54
N GLY A 31 -10.43 61.93 35.24
CA GLY A 31 -10.34 60.60 34.66
C GLY A 31 -11.55 60.31 33.75
N PRO A 32 -11.41 59.38 32.78
CA PRO A 32 -12.47 59.11 31.82
C PRO A 32 -13.72 58.54 32.52
N ASP A 33 -14.86 59.02 32.03
CA ASP A 33 -16.23 58.74 32.43
C ASP A 33 -16.54 57.23 32.55
N VAL A 34 -16.90 56.79 33.76
CA VAL A 34 -17.16 55.39 34.14
C VAL A 34 -18.50 54.87 33.60
N LEU A 35 -19.26 55.69 32.88
CA LEU A 35 -20.53 55.29 32.24
C LEU A 35 -20.39 54.91 30.75
N THR A 36 -19.17 54.87 30.20
CA THR A 36 -18.94 54.47 28.79
C THR A 36 -18.76 52.96 28.57
N SER A 37 -18.74 52.15 29.62
CA SER A 37 -18.64 50.69 29.50
C SER A 37 -19.98 50.01 29.78
N ASP A 38 -20.70 49.66 28.72
CA ASP A 38 -21.81 48.69 28.79
C ASP A 38 -21.24 47.30 29.14
N PRO A 39 -21.51 46.74 30.34
CA PRO A 39 -20.98 45.43 30.75
C PRO A 39 -21.55 44.27 29.92
N HIS A 40 -22.59 44.52 29.11
CA HIS A 40 -23.26 43.54 28.26
C HIS A 40 -22.82 43.59 26.78
N ALA A 41 -21.86 44.44 26.42
CA ALA A 41 -21.26 44.45 25.08
C ALA A 41 -20.30 43.26 24.82
N GLY A 42 -20.18 42.34 25.79
CA GLY A 42 -19.39 41.13 25.72
C GLY A 42 -20.01 40.05 24.82
N ARG A 43 -19.68 40.11 23.52
CA ARG A 43 -19.53 38.97 22.59
C ARG A 43 -20.64 37.91 22.70
N ARG A 44 -21.75 38.12 21.98
CA ARG A 44 -22.79 37.09 21.77
C ARG A 44 -22.13 35.73 21.48
N PRO A 45 -22.43 34.66 22.25
CA PRO A 45 -21.79 33.38 22.04
C PRO A 45 -22.08 32.90 20.62
N ARG A 46 -21.01 32.68 19.85
CA ARG A 46 -21.12 32.22 18.46
C ARG A 46 -21.63 30.79 18.45
N THR A 47 -22.71 30.59 17.71
CA THR A 47 -23.24 29.26 17.43
C THR A 47 -22.21 28.46 16.63
N VAL A 48 -21.90 27.26 17.10
CA VAL A 48 -20.96 26.33 16.45
C VAL A 48 -21.74 25.16 15.88
N ASP A 49 -21.48 24.82 14.61
CA ASP A 49 -22.02 23.61 14.00
C ASP A 49 -21.46 22.39 14.74
N THR A 50 -22.35 21.62 15.36
CA THR A 50 -22.01 20.47 16.19
C THR A 50 -22.72 19.24 15.62
N PRO A 51 -22.00 18.16 15.26
CA PRO A 51 -22.63 16.94 14.78
C PRO A 51 -23.59 16.36 15.83
N ALA A 52 -24.80 16.00 15.43
CA ALA A 52 -25.77 15.29 16.27
C ALA A 52 -25.36 13.82 16.44
N GLU A 53 -24.22 13.60 17.10
CA GLU A 53 -23.67 12.27 17.39
C GLU A 53 -24.54 11.55 18.43
N PRO A 54 -24.86 10.26 18.24
CA PRO A 54 -25.59 9.50 19.25
C PRO A 54 -24.90 9.58 20.63
N GLY A 55 -25.67 9.90 21.66
CA GLY A 55 -25.18 10.12 23.03
C GLY A 55 -24.83 11.58 23.36
N LEU A 56 -24.76 12.48 22.37
CA LEU A 56 -24.58 13.92 22.64
C LEU A 56 -25.80 14.44 23.40
N VAL A 57 -25.59 14.99 24.59
CA VAL A 57 -26.65 15.61 25.39
C VAL A 57 -26.81 17.07 24.98
N VAL A 58 -28.04 17.44 24.63
CA VAL A 58 -28.39 18.80 24.23
C VAL A 58 -29.62 19.29 24.99
N GLU A 59 -29.71 20.59 25.15
CA GLU A 59 -30.88 21.30 25.68
C GLU A 59 -31.56 22.07 24.55
N ASP A 60 -32.84 21.83 24.32
CA ASP A 60 -33.66 22.64 23.41
C ASP A 60 -34.08 23.96 24.07
N VAL A 61 -33.73 25.09 23.47
CA VAL A 61 -33.88 26.43 24.06
C VAL A 61 -35.35 26.86 24.16
N GLU A 62 -36.22 26.39 23.26
CA GLU A 62 -37.63 26.78 23.25
C GLU A 62 -38.42 26.03 24.34
N THR A 63 -38.14 24.75 24.52
CA THR A 63 -38.93 23.88 25.41
C THR A 63 -38.24 23.55 26.73
N GLY A 64 -36.95 23.86 26.88
CA GLY A 64 -36.13 23.48 28.03
C GLY A 64 -35.88 21.96 28.12
N TRP A 65 -36.12 21.22 27.04
CA TRP A 65 -35.96 19.77 27.03
C TRP A 65 -34.48 19.39 26.97
N VAL A 66 -34.01 18.61 27.94
CA VAL A 66 -32.65 18.07 27.97
C VAL A 66 -32.67 16.59 27.64
N GLY A 67 -31.92 16.17 26.62
CA GLY A 67 -31.83 14.76 26.24
C GLY A 67 -30.63 14.42 25.37
N ALA A 68 -30.28 13.13 25.37
CA ALA A 68 -29.23 12.56 24.53
C ALA A 68 -29.75 12.29 23.12
N VAL A 69 -28.98 12.64 22.09
CA VAL A 69 -29.29 12.29 20.70
C VAL A 69 -29.31 10.77 20.58
N VAL A 70 -30.43 10.23 20.10
CA VAL A 70 -30.56 8.80 19.78
C VAL A 70 -30.28 8.55 18.30
N ARG A 71 -30.87 9.40 17.45
CA ARG A 71 -30.75 9.30 15.99
C ARG A 71 -31.20 10.58 15.29
N VAL A 72 -30.77 10.73 14.04
CA VAL A 72 -31.25 11.76 13.11
C VAL A 72 -32.03 11.06 12.00
N GLU A 73 -33.23 11.54 11.70
CA GLU A 73 -34.11 10.98 10.69
C GLU A 73 -34.42 12.03 9.61
N LYS A 74 -34.81 11.56 8.43
CA LYS A 74 -35.35 12.42 7.37
C LYS A 74 -36.87 12.23 7.32
N SER A 75 -37.62 13.27 7.62
CA SER A 75 -39.09 13.25 7.63
C SER A 75 -39.63 14.43 6.81
N GLY A 76 -40.51 14.14 5.85
CA GLY A 76 -41.19 15.19 5.05
C GLY A 76 -40.26 16.12 4.25
N GLY A 77 -39.03 15.70 3.94
CA GLY A 77 -38.03 16.53 3.25
C GLY A 77 -37.07 17.29 4.18
N THR A 78 -37.30 17.26 5.49
CA THR A 78 -36.48 17.94 6.51
C THR A 78 -35.75 16.91 7.38
N HIS A 79 -34.62 17.30 7.98
CA HIS A 79 -33.94 16.46 8.98
C HIS A 79 -34.45 16.79 10.38
N VAL A 80 -34.69 15.75 11.17
CA VAL A 80 -35.11 15.85 12.58
C VAL A 80 -34.15 15.07 13.45
N VAL A 81 -33.99 15.50 14.70
CA VAL A 81 -33.19 14.83 15.72
C VAL A 81 -34.13 14.28 16.80
N VAL A 82 -33.92 13.02 17.20
CA VAL A 82 -34.65 12.38 18.28
C VAL A 82 -33.78 12.43 19.53
N LEU A 83 -34.30 13.03 20.60
CA LEU A 83 -33.63 13.16 21.90
C LEU A 83 -34.32 12.29 22.94
N GLU A 84 -33.56 11.63 23.81
CA GLU A 84 -34.04 10.83 24.94
C GLU A 84 -33.65 11.49 26.27
N ASP A 85 -34.63 11.70 27.16
CA ASP A 85 -34.38 12.26 28.49
C ASP A 85 -33.85 11.20 29.48
N ASN A 86 -33.48 11.64 30.69
CA ASN A 86 -32.99 10.74 31.75
C ASN A 86 -34.02 9.73 32.28
N ARG A 87 -35.30 9.84 31.88
CA ARG A 87 -36.38 8.91 32.21
C ARG A 87 -36.73 8.00 31.01
N GLY A 88 -35.93 8.02 29.94
CA GLY A 88 -36.13 7.21 28.75
C GLY A 88 -37.28 7.69 27.85
N ARG A 89 -37.79 8.92 28.03
CA ARG A 89 -38.81 9.48 27.14
C ARG A 89 -38.15 10.11 25.94
N THR A 90 -38.68 9.85 24.75
CA THR A 90 -38.15 10.40 23.50
C THR A 90 -38.99 11.55 22.98
N ARG A 91 -38.32 12.57 22.43
CA ARG A 91 -38.98 13.70 21.74
C ARG A 91 -38.19 14.08 20.48
N THR A 92 -38.92 14.48 19.44
CA THR A 92 -38.38 14.84 18.13
C THR A 92 -38.33 16.35 17.96
N PHE A 93 -37.20 16.86 17.47
CA PHE A 93 -36.95 18.28 17.21
C PHE A 93 -36.42 18.48 15.79
N GLY A 94 -36.56 19.70 15.25
CA GLY A 94 -35.93 20.05 13.99
C GLY A 94 -34.41 20.04 14.10
N LEU A 95 -33.70 19.48 13.12
CA LEU A 95 -32.24 19.56 13.07
C LEU A 95 -31.81 20.96 12.64
N GLY A 96 -31.01 21.64 13.45
CA GLY A 96 -30.57 23.01 13.17
C GLY A 96 -30.12 23.76 14.41
N ALA A 97 -30.23 25.09 14.38
CA ALA A 97 -29.99 25.93 15.55
C ALA A 97 -31.12 25.80 16.59
N GLY A 98 -30.92 26.30 17.80
CA GLY A 98 -31.91 26.24 18.88
C GLY A 98 -31.55 25.30 20.02
N PHE A 99 -30.32 24.77 20.04
CA PHE A 99 -29.85 23.86 21.07
C PHE A 99 -28.67 24.45 21.84
N TRP A 100 -28.53 24.05 23.10
CA TRP A 100 -27.35 24.28 23.92
C TRP A 100 -26.63 22.97 24.24
N VAL A 101 -25.30 23.03 24.27
CA VAL A 101 -24.41 22.01 24.84
C VAL A 101 -23.61 22.70 25.93
N ASP A 102 -23.70 22.20 27.16
CA ASP A 102 -23.04 22.79 28.34
C ASP A 102 -23.26 24.31 28.47
N GLY A 103 -24.51 24.76 28.23
CA GLY A 103 -24.90 26.17 28.30
C GLY A 103 -24.41 27.05 27.15
N LYS A 104 -23.86 26.46 26.07
CA LYS A 104 -23.38 27.19 24.88
C LYS A 104 -24.25 26.89 23.66
N PRO A 105 -24.63 27.91 22.87
CA PRO A 105 -25.45 27.71 21.68
C PRO A 105 -24.72 26.91 20.60
N VAL A 106 -25.40 25.87 20.10
CA VAL A 106 -24.94 25.04 18.99
C VAL A 106 -26.00 24.98 17.88
N ARG A 107 -25.52 24.68 16.67
CA ARG A 107 -26.38 24.29 15.55
C ARG A 107 -26.11 22.82 15.27
N LEU A 108 -27.11 21.98 15.52
CA LEU A 108 -26.99 20.57 15.23
C LEU A 108 -26.95 20.34 13.72
N VAL A 109 -25.93 19.61 13.29
CA VAL A 109 -25.75 19.18 11.89
C VAL A 109 -25.77 17.66 11.80
N PRO A 110 -26.09 17.08 10.63
CA PRO A 110 -26.16 15.62 10.51
C PRO A 110 -24.83 14.97 10.90
N TYR A 111 -24.88 14.01 11.82
CA TYR A 111 -23.72 13.19 12.13
C TYR A 111 -23.44 12.22 10.98
N ARG A 112 -22.21 12.27 10.47
CA ARG A 112 -21.68 11.26 9.54
C ARG A 112 -20.64 10.45 10.31
N LYS A 113 -20.94 9.16 10.53
CA LYS A 113 -19.98 8.23 11.12
C LYS A 113 -18.70 8.25 10.27
N PRO A 114 -17.51 8.46 10.87
CA PRO A 114 -16.26 8.33 10.14
C PRO A 114 -16.20 6.94 9.49
N GLN A 115 -16.06 6.88 8.17
CA GLN A 115 -15.73 5.62 7.51
C GLN A 115 -14.34 5.21 7.96
N ALA A 116 -14.20 3.97 8.42
CA ALA A 116 -12.88 3.41 8.68
C ALA A 116 -12.03 3.53 7.40
N PRO A 117 -10.74 3.90 7.50
CA PRO A 117 -9.88 3.88 6.33
C PRO A 117 -9.92 2.47 5.70
N PRO A 118 -9.94 2.36 4.36
CA PRO A 118 -9.91 1.07 3.72
C PRO A 118 -8.70 0.30 4.24
N THR A 119 -8.92 -0.94 4.69
CA THR A 119 -7.83 -1.86 5.04
C THR A 119 -6.86 -1.89 3.87
N ALA A 120 -5.56 -1.72 4.14
CA ALA A 120 -4.53 -1.78 3.11
C ALA A 120 -4.75 -3.06 2.29
N GLN A 121 -5.12 -2.89 1.02
CA GLN A 121 -5.32 -4.02 0.12
C GLN A 121 -3.96 -4.69 -0.07
N ARG A 122 -3.93 -6.02 -0.10
CA ARG A 122 -2.72 -6.77 -0.36
C ARG A 122 -2.74 -7.32 -1.78
N THR A 123 -1.58 -7.42 -2.41
CA THR A 123 -1.39 -8.13 -3.67
C THR A 123 -1.55 -9.64 -3.45
N ALA A 124 -1.61 -10.42 -4.53
CA ALA A 124 -1.71 -11.88 -4.44
C ALA A 124 -0.45 -12.52 -3.80
N SER A 125 0.72 -11.88 -3.86
CA SER A 125 1.93 -12.31 -3.14
C SER A 125 1.88 -11.98 -1.65
N GLY A 126 0.98 -11.06 -1.25
CA GLY A 126 0.79 -10.65 0.14
C GLY A 126 1.43 -9.30 0.49
N SER A 127 2.08 -8.63 -0.46
CA SER A 127 2.61 -7.27 -0.32
C SER A 127 1.51 -6.23 -0.15
N LEU A 128 1.86 -5.02 0.33
CA LEU A 128 0.91 -3.90 0.36
C LEU A 128 0.66 -3.42 -1.07
N ALA A 129 -0.60 -3.47 -1.51
CA ALA A 129 -0.98 -2.89 -2.78
C ALA A 129 -0.78 -1.37 -2.73
N VAL A 130 -0.36 -0.80 -3.86
CA VAL A 130 -0.21 0.64 -4.04
C VAL A 130 -1.24 1.08 -5.09
N PRO A 131 -2.49 1.39 -4.69
CA PRO A 131 -3.54 1.72 -5.64
C PRO A 131 -3.16 2.90 -6.53
N GLY A 132 -3.26 2.72 -7.85
CA GLY A 132 -2.95 3.76 -8.84
C GLY A 132 -1.46 3.93 -9.16
N ALA A 133 -0.57 3.12 -8.59
CA ALA A 133 0.80 3.05 -9.06
C ALA A 133 0.84 2.52 -10.50
N ARG A 134 1.50 3.26 -11.38
CA ARG A 134 1.79 2.77 -12.74
C ARG A 134 2.93 1.77 -12.66
N ALA A 135 2.87 0.72 -13.48
CA ALA A 135 3.99 -0.17 -13.69
C ALA A 135 5.24 0.65 -14.04
N ARG A 136 6.37 0.33 -13.40
CA ARG A 136 7.63 1.03 -13.68
C ARG A 136 8.08 0.70 -15.11
N VAL A 137 8.92 1.56 -15.68
CA VAL A 137 9.69 1.19 -16.87
C VAL A 137 10.45 -0.09 -16.53
N ALA A 138 10.41 -1.07 -17.43
CA ALA A 138 11.05 -2.36 -17.20
C ALA A 138 12.51 -2.13 -16.77
N ARG A 139 12.86 -2.63 -15.58
CA ARG A 139 14.24 -2.78 -15.14
C ARG A 139 14.98 -3.59 -16.18
N ALA A 140 16.30 -3.45 -16.18
CA ALA A 140 17.12 -4.29 -17.03
C ALA A 140 17.11 -5.75 -16.55
N SER A 141 16.89 -6.01 -15.25
CA SER A 141 16.85 -7.36 -14.66
C SER A 141 15.68 -8.23 -15.15
N ARG A 142 15.85 -9.56 -15.11
CA ARG A 142 14.86 -10.57 -15.55
C ARG A 142 14.74 -11.70 -14.56
N ILE A 143 13.56 -12.31 -14.52
CA ILE A 143 13.35 -13.65 -13.98
C ILE A 143 13.10 -14.58 -15.16
N TRP A 144 13.86 -15.66 -15.27
CA TRP A 144 13.64 -16.71 -16.24
C TRP A 144 13.07 -17.93 -15.54
N VAL A 145 12.09 -18.56 -16.17
CA VAL A 145 11.45 -19.76 -15.65
C VAL A 145 11.50 -20.86 -16.70
N GLU A 146 11.70 -22.10 -16.25
CA GLU A 146 11.89 -23.23 -17.15
C GLU A 146 10.64 -23.52 -17.99
N GLY A 147 9.47 -23.58 -17.35
CA GLY A 147 8.22 -23.95 -17.99
C GLY A 147 7.22 -22.80 -18.15
N ARG A 148 6.30 -22.97 -19.12
CA ARG A 148 5.14 -22.07 -19.26
C ARG A 148 4.23 -22.09 -18.04
N HIS A 149 4.08 -23.23 -17.37
CA HIS A 149 3.22 -23.34 -16.19
C HIS A 149 3.81 -22.55 -15.00
N ASP A 150 5.12 -22.54 -14.86
CA ASP A 150 5.84 -21.68 -13.90
C ASP A 150 5.60 -20.22 -14.18
N ALA A 151 5.75 -19.79 -15.44
CA ALA A 151 5.50 -18.40 -15.84
C ALA A 151 4.07 -17.98 -15.49
N GLU A 152 3.09 -18.83 -15.80
CA GLU A 152 1.68 -18.55 -15.53
C GLU A 152 1.37 -18.51 -14.02
N LEU A 153 2.02 -19.35 -13.21
CA LEU A 153 1.85 -19.33 -11.76
C LEU A 153 2.52 -18.10 -11.14
N VAL A 154 3.75 -17.78 -11.57
CA VAL A 154 4.50 -16.60 -11.12
C VAL A 154 3.73 -15.34 -11.48
N GLU A 155 3.26 -15.22 -12.71
CA GLU A 155 2.44 -14.10 -13.17
C GLU A 155 1.15 -13.96 -12.33
N LYS A 156 0.49 -15.07 -12.02
CA LYS A 156 -0.76 -15.05 -11.26
C LYS A 156 -0.58 -14.53 -9.83
N VAL A 157 0.51 -14.90 -9.16
CA VAL A 157 0.69 -14.61 -7.73
C VAL A 157 1.58 -13.38 -7.49
N TRP A 158 2.63 -13.19 -8.28
CA TRP A 158 3.60 -12.10 -8.11
C TRP A 158 3.57 -11.06 -9.24
N GLY A 159 2.79 -11.26 -10.30
CA GLY A 159 2.84 -10.37 -11.47
C GLY A 159 2.60 -8.90 -11.14
N GLU A 160 1.69 -8.60 -10.21
CA GLU A 160 1.44 -7.23 -9.75
C GLU A 160 2.69 -6.60 -9.13
N ASP A 161 3.34 -7.29 -8.19
CA ASP A 161 4.56 -6.84 -7.53
C ASP A 161 5.73 -6.70 -8.51
N LEU A 162 5.89 -7.67 -9.40
CA LEU A 162 6.93 -7.65 -10.43
C LEU A 162 6.76 -6.46 -11.38
N ARG A 163 5.53 -6.11 -11.78
CA ARG A 163 5.25 -4.91 -12.59
C ARG A 163 5.52 -3.62 -11.84
N LEU A 164 5.23 -3.57 -10.53
CA LEU A 164 5.58 -2.43 -9.69
C LEU A 164 7.09 -2.27 -9.59
N GLU A 165 7.84 -3.37 -9.58
CA GLU A 165 9.30 -3.34 -9.57
C GLU A 165 9.93 -3.19 -10.96
N GLY A 166 9.15 -3.34 -12.03
CA GLY A 166 9.63 -3.33 -13.41
C GLY A 166 10.37 -4.60 -13.82
N VAL A 167 10.20 -5.70 -13.11
CA VAL A 167 10.82 -6.99 -13.43
C VAL A 167 9.95 -7.75 -14.42
N VAL A 168 10.58 -8.34 -15.43
CA VAL A 168 9.89 -9.14 -16.46
C VAL A 168 10.22 -10.62 -16.25
N VAL A 169 9.20 -11.48 -16.41
CA VAL A 169 9.34 -12.93 -16.43
C VAL A 169 9.38 -13.43 -17.87
N GLU A 170 10.40 -14.21 -18.22
CA GLU A 170 10.60 -14.78 -19.55
C GLU A 170 10.79 -16.30 -19.46
N LEU A 171 10.52 -17.02 -20.55
CA LEU A 171 10.74 -18.47 -20.62
C LEU A 171 12.20 -18.77 -20.94
N LEU A 172 12.78 -19.72 -20.22
CA LEU A 172 14.10 -20.29 -20.49
C LEU A 172 14.03 -21.45 -21.50
N ASP A 173 12.94 -22.23 -21.47
CA ASP A 173 12.75 -23.44 -22.29
C ASP A 173 13.79 -24.55 -22.02
N GLY A 174 14.26 -24.64 -20.77
CA GLY A 174 15.19 -25.67 -20.30
C GLY A 174 16.61 -25.15 -20.04
N VAL A 175 17.27 -25.71 -19.02
CA VAL A 175 18.58 -25.22 -18.54
C VAL A 175 19.70 -25.32 -19.59
N ASP A 176 19.54 -26.16 -20.62
CA ASP A 176 20.50 -26.29 -21.72
C ASP A 176 20.68 -24.97 -22.50
N HIS A 177 19.68 -24.08 -22.51
CA HIS A 177 19.75 -22.76 -23.16
C HIS A 177 20.39 -21.66 -22.30
N LEU A 178 20.62 -21.94 -21.02
CA LEU A 178 20.99 -20.91 -20.05
C LEU A 178 22.32 -20.23 -20.38
N VAL A 179 23.31 -20.99 -20.88
CA VAL A 179 24.63 -20.44 -21.22
C VAL A 179 24.53 -19.40 -22.34
N GLU A 180 23.81 -19.74 -23.40
CA GLU A 180 23.64 -18.86 -24.57
C GLU A 180 22.82 -17.62 -24.21
N MET A 181 21.70 -17.81 -23.51
CA MET A 181 20.85 -16.69 -23.10
C MET A 181 21.56 -15.73 -22.16
N LEU A 182 22.37 -16.22 -21.20
CA LEU A 182 23.16 -15.33 -20.33
C LEU A 182 24.24 -14.58 -21.11
N ALA A 183 24.88 -15.22 -22.09
CA ALA A 183 25.89 -14.58 -22.93
C ALA A 183 25.28 -13.47 -23.80
N GLU A 184 24.11 -13.73 -24.42
CA GLU A 184 23.38 -12.72 -25.21
C GLU A 184 22.86 -11.60 -24.32
N PHE A 185 22.27 -11.96 -23.18
CA PHE A 185 21.75 -10.98 -22.24
C PHE A 185 22.90 -10.10 -21.79
N GLY A 186 23.91 -10.64 -21.12
CA GLY A 186 25.03 -9.91 -20.50
C GLY A 186 24.71 -9.38 -19.09
N PRO A 187 24.45 -10.25 -18.10
CA PRO A 187 24.21 -9.83 -16.71
C PRO A 187 25.33 -8.96 -16.14
N GLY A 188 24.95 -8.02 -15.27
CA GLY A 188 25.89 -7.08 -14.65
C GLY A 188 25.25 -6.21 -13.57
N PRO A 189 25.95 -5.17 -13.08
CA PRO A 189 25.42 -4.23 -12.09
C PRO A 189 24.12 -3.58 -12.57
N GLY A 190 23.07 -3.64 -11.75
CA GLY A 190 21.73 -3.14 -12.10
C GLY A 190 20.98 -3.95 -13.18
N ARG A 191 21.52 -5.10 -13.60
CA ARG A 191 20.98 -5.95 -14.67
C ARG A 191 21.19 -7.43 -14.34
N ARG A 192 20.43 -7.90 -13.37
CA ARG A 192 20.56 -9.25 -12.80
C ARG A 192 19.60 -10.24 -13.46
N VAL A 193 19.95 -11.52 -13.46
CA VAL A 193 19.08 -12.60 -13.92
C VAL A 193 18.83 -13.57 -12.78
N GLY A 194 17.57 -13.68 -12.37
CA GLY A 194 17.10 -14.76 -11.54
C GLY A 194 16.57 -15.90 -12.40
N VAL A 195 16.85 -17.15 -12.07
CA VAL A 195 16.38 -18.32 -12.83
C VAL A 195 15.70 -19.29 -11.88
N LEU A 196 14.44 -19.63 -12.15
CA LEU A 196 13.69 -20.69 -11.48
C LEU A 196 13.66 -21.93 -12.39
N VAL A 197 14.19 -23.03 -11.88
CA VAL A 197 14.19 -24.32 -12.57
C VAL A 197 13.43 -25.38 -11.76
N ASP A 198 12.87 -26.35 -12.46
CA ASP A 198 12.18 -27.47 -11.84
C ASP A 198 13.22 -28.48 -11.35
N HIS A 199 12.97 -29.06 -10.17
CA HIS A 199 13.70 -30.23 -9.67
C HIS A 199 15.25 -30.15 -9.74
N LEU A 200 15.84 -29.01 -9.37
CA LEU A 200 17.30 -28.82 -9.40
C LEU A 200 18.03 -29.64 -8.31
N VAL A 201 18.41 -30.86 -8.65
CA VAL A 201 19.13 -31.77 -7.73
C VAL A 201 20.63 -31.55 -7.80
N ARG A 202 21.30 -31.47 -6.64
CA ARG A 202 22.77 -31.37 -6.57
C ARG A 202 23.45 -32.56 -7.25
N GLY A 203 24.39 -32.28 -8.16
CA GLY A 203 25.18 -33.31 -8.86
C GLY A 203 24.52 -33.84 -10.14
N SER A 204 23.30 -33.38 -10.45
CA SER A 204 22.61 -33.62 -11.73
C SER A 204 23.33 -32.94 -12.90
N LYS A 205 22.94 -33.27 -14.14
CA LYS A 205 23.45 -32.60 -15.35
C LYS A 205 23.09 -31.11 -15.30
N GLU A 206 21.86 -30.83 -14.93
CA GLU A 206 21.22 -29.53 -14.84
C GLU A 206 21.97 -28.64 -13.84
N SER A 207 22.31 -29.16 -12.66
CA SER A 207 23.10 -28.42 -11.67
C SER A 207 24.52 -28.09 -12.13
N ARG A 208 25.12 -28.93 -13.00
CA ARG A 208 26.44 -28.64 -13.59
C ARG A 208 26.35 -27.56 -14.64
N ILE A 209 25.32 -27.60 -15.50
CA ILE A 209 25.07 -26.57 -16.51
C ILE A 209 24.80 -25.23 -15.85
N ALA A 210 23.94 -25.17 -14.83
CA ALA A 210 23.69 -23.95 -14.07
C ALA A 210 24.98 -23.35 -13.49
N ALA A 211 25.82 -24.19 -12.87
CA ALA A 211 27.10 -23.73 -12.32
C ALA A 211 28.09 -23.28 -13.40
N GLU A 212 28.10 -23.90 -14.57
CA GLU A 212 28.88 -23.45 -15.73
C GLU A 212 28.38 -22.12 -16.27
N ALA A 213 27.07 -21.95 -16.41
CA ALA A 213 26.45 -20.75 -16.94
C ALA A 213 26.64 -19.53 -16.01
N VAL A 214 26.62 -19.72 -14.69
CA VAL A 214 26.83 -18.63 -13.71
C VAL A 214 28.29 -18.15 -13.67
N ARG A 215 29.25 -19.06 -13.89
CA ARG A 215 30.69 -18.78 -13.68
C ARG A 215 31.24 -17.55 -14.44
N PRO A 216 30.92 -17.32 -15.72
CA PRO A 216 31.39 -16.15 -16.46
C PRO A 216 30.82 -14.81 -15.99
N HIS A 217 29.64 -14.82 -15.37
CA HIS A 217 28.88 -13.61 -15.03
C HIS A 217 28.95 -13.24 -13.54
N GLY A 218 29.29 -14.20 -12.68
CA GLY A 218 29.33 -14.02 -11.24
C GLY A 218 27.97 -14.27 -10.57
N ALA A 219 28.02 -14.85 -9.36
CA ALA A 219 26.83 -15.17 -8.57
C ALA A 219 26.11 -13.91 -8.03
N GLU A 220 26.78 -12.76 -8.08
CA GLU A 220 26.22 -11.44 -7.78
C GLU A 220 25.28 -10.92 -8.89
N HIS A 221 25.36 -11.49 -10.09
CA HIS A 221 24.59 -11.06 -11.27
C HIS A 221 23.65 -12.14 -11.80
N VAL A 222 23.92 -13.41 -11.50
CA VAL A 222 23.06 -14.54 -11.86
C VAL A 222 22.78 -15.42 -10.65
N LEU A 223 21.50 -15.64 -10.37
CA LEU A 223 21.04 -16.55 -9.33
C LEU A 223 20.16 -17.63 -9.94
N VAL A 224 20.58 -18.89 -9.81
CA VAL A 224 19.76 -20.05 -10.23
C VAL A 224 19.27 -20.77 -8.98
N VAL A 225 17.95 -20.87 -8.84
CA VAL A 225 17.32 -21.63 -7.78
C VAL A 225 16.36 -22.67 -8.38
N GLY A 226 16.11 -23.74 -7.65
CA GLY A 226 15.08 -24.70 -8.04
C GLY A 226 14.11 -25.03 -6.92
N HIS A 227 12.93 -25.48 -7.32
CA HIS A 227 11.92 -25.97 -6.40
C HIS A 227 12.01 -27.50 -6.25
N PRO A 228 11.57 -28.08 -5.12
CA PRO A 228 11.73 -29.51 -4.85
C PRO A 228 10.78 -30.41 -5.65
N TYR A 229 9.84 -29.82 -6.39
CA TYR A 229 8.85 -30.57 -7.15
C TYR A 229 9.41 -31.02 -8.49
N VAL A 230 8.89 -32.17 -8.95
CA VAL A 230 9.12 -32.66 -10.32
C VAL A 230 8.43 -31.75 -11.33
N ASP A 231 7.31 -31.14 -10.91
CA ASP A 231 6.56 -30.18 -11.71
C ASP A 231 5.87 -29.15 -10.80
N VAL A 232 5.78 -27.92 -11.28
CA VAL A 232 5.14 -26.81 -10.55
C VAL A 232 3.69 -27.07 -10.13
N TRP A 233 2.97 -28.00 -10.77
CA TRP A 233 1.61 -28.39 -10.34
C TRP A 233 1.59 -28.79 -8.87
N GLN A 234 2.62 -29.50 -8.40
CA GLN A 234 2.75 -29.99 -7.03
C GLN A 234 3.02 -28.88 -6.02
N ALA A 235 3.38 -27.68 -6.47
CA ALA A 235 3.56 -26.51 -5.61
C ALA A 235 2.23 -25.86 -5.19
N VAL A 236 1.11 -26.18 -5.85
CA VAL A 236 -0.22 -25.78 -5.41
C VAL A 236 -0.64 -26.70 -4.26
N ARG A 237 -1.16 -26.14 -3.17
CA ARG A 237 -1.60 -26.95 -2.01
C ARG A 237 -2.64 -27.99 -2.44
N PRO A 238 -2.49 -29.28 -2.07
CA PRO A 238 -3.42 -30.35 -2.44
C PRO A 238 -4.89 -30.00 -2.16
N ALA A 239 -5.17 -29.37 -1.02
CA ALA A 239 -6.52 -28.99 -0.61
C ALA A 239 -7.23 -28.05 -1.60
N ARG A 240 -6.49 -27.32 -2.45
CA ARG A 240 -7.08 -26.43 -3.47
C ARG A 240 -7.75 -27.19 -4.60
N VAL A 241 -7.33 -28.43 -4.83
CA VAL A 241 -7.86 -29.33 -5.85
C VAL A 241 -8.65 -30.49 -5.23
N GLY A 242 -8.98 -30.40 -3.93
CA GLY A 242 -9.78 -31.40 -3.22
C GLY A 242 -9.00 -32.66 -2.84
N LEU A 243 -7.68 -32.55 -2.67
CA LEU A 243 -6.79 -33.65 -2.29
C LEU A 243 -6.24 -33.42 -0.89
N ASP A 244 -5.96 -34.51 -0.18
CA ASP A 244 -5.17 -34.47 1.07
C ASP A 244 -3.67 -34.37 0.75
N GLU A 245 -3.22 -35.12 -0.26
CA GLU A 245 -1.86 -35.10 -0.80
C GLU A 245 -1.86 -35.28 -2.32
N TRP A 246 -0.80 -34.83 -2.99
CA TRP A 246 -0.64 -35.08 -4.42
C TRP A 246 -0.37 -36.58 -4.67
N PRO A 247 -0.97 -37.19 -5.72
CA PRO A 247 -0.72 -38.57 -6.06
C PRO A 247 0.76 -38.81 -6.38
N HIS A 248 1.28 -39.93 -5.87
CA HIS A 248 2.62 -40.39 -6.23
C HIS A 248 2.62 -40.97 -7.66
N ILE A 249 3.35 -40.32 -8.56
CA ILE A 249 3.51 -40.78 -9.95
C ILE A 249 4.80 -41.60 -10.08
N PRO A 250 4.73 -42.87 -10.53
CA PRO A 250 5.92 -43.70 -10.70
C PRO A 250 6.93 -43.08 -11.68
N ARG A 251 8.22 -43.24 -11.36
CA ARG A 251 9.31 -42.84 -12.25
C ARG A 251 9.16 -43.47 -13.64
N GLY A 252 9.49 -42.70 -14.67
CA GLY A 252 9.32 -43.11 -16.07
C GLY A 252 7.93 -42.83 -16.65
N THR A 253 6.97 -42.42 -15.81
CA THR A 253 5.70 -41.84 -16.27
C THR A 253 5.85 -40.33 -16.32
N ASP A 254 5.35 -39.71 -17.38
CA ASP A 254 5.27 -38.25 -17.43
C ASP A 254 4.40 -37.74 -16.27
N ILE A 255 4.94 -36.77 -15.53
CA ILE A 255 4.33 -36.27 -14.31
C ILE A 255 2.95 -35.64 -14.54
N LYS A 256 2.74 -34.94 -15.67
CA LYS A 256 1.48 -34.27 -16.00
C LYS A 256 0.43 -35.29 -16.40
N TYR A 257 0.76 -36.19 -17.32
CA TYR A 257 -0.17 -37.26 -17.72
C TYR A 257 -0.50 -38.20 -16.57
N GLY A 258 0.50 -38.59 -15.77
CA GLY A 258 0.31 -39.44 -14.59
C GLY A 258 -0.57 -38.76 -13.54
N THR A 259 -0.35 -37.47 -13.28
CA THR A 259 -1.18 -36.69 -12.35
C THR A 259 -2.63 -36.64 -12.83
N LEU A 260 -2.87 -36.33 -14.11
CA LEU A 260 -4.24 -36.29 -14.65
C LEU A 260 -4.94 -37.64 -14.55
N ALA A 261 -4.25 -38.73 -14.92
CA ALA A 261 -4.80 -40.08 -14.83
C ALA A 261 -5.14 -40.46 -13.39
N ALA A 262 -4.27 -40.13 -12.42
CA ALA A 262 -4.51 -40.39 -11.00
C ALA A 262 -5.69 -39.58 -10.44
N LEU A 263 -5.94 -38.38 -10.97
CA LEU A 263 -7.09 -37.54 -10.62
C LEU A 263 -8.38 -37.94 -11.36
N GLY A 264 -8.33 -38.96 -12.22
CA GLY A 264 -9.46 -39.37 -13.05
C GLY A 264 -9.86 -38.33 -14.10
N TRP A 265 -8.92 -37.46 -14.51
CA TRP A 265 -9.13 -36.46 -15.54
C TRP A 265 -8.65 -36.97 -16.89
N PRO A 266 -9.16 -36.42 -18.01
CA PRO A 266 -8.60 -36.68 -19.33
C PRO A 266 -7.08 -36.45 -19.36
N ALA A 267 -6.35 -37.36 -20.02
CA ALA A 267 -4.89 -37.44 -20.01
C ALA A 267 -4.35 -38.07 -21.31
N GLN A 268 -4.95 -37.74 -22.46
CA GLN A 268 -4.61 -38.35 -23.76
C GLN A 268 -3.65 -37.48 -24.58
N ASP A 269 -3.73 -36.15 -24.43
CA ASP A 269 -2.96 -35.23 -25.24
C ASP A 269 -2.55 -33.95 -24.49
N GLN A 270 -1.80 -33.08 -25.18
CA GLN A 270 -1.37 -31.79 -24.61
C GLN A 270 -2.54 -30.84 -24.33
N ALA A 271 -3.68 -31.00 -25.01
CA ALA A 271 -4.85 -30.18 -24.74
C ALA A 271 -5.49 -30.56 -23.39
N ASP A 272 -5.46 -31.84 -23.03
CA ASP A 272 -5.80 -32.32 -21.69
C ASP A 272 -4.87 -31.74 -20.63
N VAL A 273 -3.56 -31.74 -20.87
CA VAL A 273 -2.56 -31.11 -19.98
C VAL A 273 -2.85 -29.62 -19.79
N ALA A 274 -3.14 -28.90 -20.86
CA ALA A 274 -3.49 -27.48 -20.78
C ALA A 274 -4.80 -27.24 -20.01
N ARG A 275 -5.83 -28.07 -20.20
CA ARG A 275 -7.09 -28.01 -19.45
C ARG A 275 -6.89 -28.31 -17.97
N GLY A 276 -6.11 -29.34 -17.66
CA GLY A 276 -5.76 -29.73 -16.30
C GLY A 276 -5.04 -28.61 -15.57
N TRP A 277 -4.01 -28.04 -16.20
CA TRP A 277 -3.31 -26.89 -15.63
C TRP A 277 -4.22 -25.69 -15.41
N LYS A 278 -5.04 -25.32 -16.41
CA LYS A 278 -5.99 -24.21 -16.27
C LYS A 278 -6.96 -24.43 -15.10
N ARG A 279 -7.41 -25.68 -14.90
CA ARG A 279 -8.25 -26.06 -13.76
C ARG A 279 -7.51 -25.88 -12.44
N ILE A 280 -6.28 -26.36 -12.32
CA ILE A 280 -5.45 -26.24 -11.12
C ILE A 280 -5.14 -24.77 -10.82
N LEU A 281 -4.58 -24.04 -11.79
CA LEU A 281 -4.26 -22.62 -11.68
C LEU A 281 -5.47 -21.79 -11.28
N GLY A 282 -6.66 -22.12 -11.80
CA GLY A 282 -7.94 -21.48 -11.45
C GLY A 282 -8.28 -21.54 -9.95
N THR A 283 -7.75 -22.51 -9.21
CA THR A 283 -7.99 -22.67 -7.76
C THR A 283 -7.07 -21.80 -6.89
N VAL A 284 -5.94 -21.32 -7.44
CA VAL A 284 -4.98 -20.46 -6.74
C VAL A 284 -5.56 -19.05 -6.65
N ARG A 285 -5.63 -18.49 -5.44
CA ARG A 285 -6.11 -17.11 -5.20
C ARG A 285 -4.98 -16.17 -4.86
N ASP A 286 -4.08 -16.61 -3.98
CA ASP A 286 -2.95 -15.86 -3.46
C ASP A 286 -1.86 -16.84 -2.97
N TYR A 287 -0.74 -16.29 -2.49
CA TYR A 287 0.44 -17.02 -2.03
C TYR A 287 0.12 -18.12 -1.00
N ARG A 288 -0.96 -18.00 -0.21
CA ARG A 288 -1.30 -18.99 0.83
C ARG A 288 -1.76 -20.32 0.25
N ASP A 289 -2.19 -20.31 -1.00
CA ASP A 289 -2.61 -21.49 -1.75
C ASP A 289 -1.42 -22.26 -2.35
N LEU A 290 -0.18 -21.80 -2.12
CA LEU A 290 1.06 -22.44 -2.55
C LEU A 290 1.85 -23.01 -1.38
N GLU A 291 2.72 -23.97 -1.69
CA GLU A 291 3.62 -24.56 -0.72
C GLU A 291 4.81 -23.64 -0.40
N PRO A 292 5.25 -23.57 0.88
CA PRO A 292 6.31 -22.64 1.31
C PRO A 292 7.64 -22.83 0.58
N SER A 293 7.94 -24.04 0.13
CA SER A 293 9.16 -24.36 -0.62
C SER A 293 9.23 -23.70 -2.00
N LEU A 294 8.10 -23.45 -2.66
CA LEU A 294 8.09 -22.64 -3.87
C LEU A 294 8.14 -21.15 -3.51
N LEU A 295 7.33 -20.72 -2.55
CA LEU A 295 7.27 -19.32 -2.12
C LEU A 295 8.67 -18.78 -1.79
N GLY A 296 9.41 -19.47 -0.92
CA GLY A 296 10.74 -19.03 -0.52
C GLY A 296 11.73 -18.91 -1.69
N ARG A 297 11.59 -19.76 -2.72
CA ARG A 297 12.44 -19.71 -3.93
C ARG A 297 12.10 -18.51 -4.82
N VAL A 298 10.82 -18.22 -5.00
CA VAL A 298 10.39 -17.07 -5.80
C VAL A 298 10.72 -15.76 -5.08
N GLU A 299 10.49 -15.66 -3.77
CA GLU A 299 10.89 -14.48 -2.98
C GLU A 299 12.40 -14.24 -3.04
N GLU A 300 13.21 -15.29 -2.93
CA GLU A 300 14.67 -15.22 -3.08
C GLU A 300 15.09 -14.63 -4.44
N LEU A 301 14.39 -15.01 -5.52
CA LEU A 301 14.61 -14.45 -6.85
C LEU A 301 14.17 -12.99 -6.94
N VAL A 302 13.01 -12.64 -6.39
CA VAL A 302 12.47 -11.27 -6.39
C VAL A 302 13.44 -10.34 -5.65
N ASP A 303 13.86 -10.72 -4.44
CA ASP A 303 14.85 -9.96 -3.66
C ASP A 303 16.15 -9.77 -4.43
N PHE A 304 16.64 -10.85 -5.08
CA PHE A 304 17.86 -10.81 -5.85
C PHE A 304 17.81 -9.83 -7.03
N VAL A 305 16.75 -9.86 -7.83
CA VAL A 305 16.64 -9.05 -9.07
C VAL A 305 16.22 -7.61 -8.81
N THR A 306 15.63 -7.33 -7.63
CA THR A 306 15.19 -6.00 -7.22
C THR A 306 16.21 -5.27 -6.35
N ALA A 307 17.21 -5.97 -5.83
CA ALA A 307 18.34 -5.40 -5.10
C ALA A 307 18.99 -4.22 -5.86
N PRO A 308 19.45 -3.17 -5.15
CA PRO A 308 20.14 -2.03 -5.75
C PRO A 308 21.40 -2.38 -6.54
#